data_AF-A0A139XC31-F1
#
_entry.id   AF-A0A139XC31-F1
#
_cell.length_a   1.000
_cell.length_b   1.000
_cell.length_c   1.000
_cell.angle_alpha   90.00
_cell.angle_beta   90.00
_cell.angle_gamma   90.00
#
_symmetry.space_group_name_H-M   'P 1'
#
loop_
_entity.id
_entity.type
_entity.pdbx_description
1 polymer ?
#
loop_
_entity_poly.entity_id
_entity_poly.type
_entity_poly.pdbx_seq_one_letter_code
_entity_poly.pdbx_strand_id
1 'polypeptide(L)'
;MVVNVSGNLVKAQLISKDGVPPIKFMFNPNELIFTRTAEISENSGARTEDKGLPKVSFSHVTAYEVTINQIMFDTYEEGKNVVTKYIEPFKKALEFVSTKERTPIYTFSWGNQVYLRSCFIESLTYKLTMFLPNGTPVRAVIDNLTLKEAEQPKPSGSVGTQNPTNQQRQEPSLTLSHTTK
;
A
#
# COMPACT_ATOMS: atom_id res chain seq x y z
N MET A 1 5.00 7.62 -23.13
CA MET A 1 5.92 8.75 -22.82
C MET A 1 5.08 9.91 -22.32
N VAL A 2 5.41 10.52 -21.18
CA VAL A 2 4.65 11.64 -20.61
C VAL A 2 5.49 12.91 -20.70
N VAL A 3 4.94 13.95 -21.31
CA VAL A 3 5.59 15.25 -21.50
C VAL A 3 4.76 16.35 -20.82
N ASN A 4 5.41 17.40 -20.34
CA ASN A 4 4.71 18.59 -19.85
C ASN A 4 4.35 19.54 -21.00
N VAL A 5 3.69 20.65 -20.67
CA VAL A 5 3.29 21.72 -21.63
C VAL A 5 4.46 22.32 -22.43
N SER A 6 5.69 22.20 -21.94
CA SER A 6 6.91 22.65 -22.64
C SER A 6 7.58 21.54 -23.46
N GLY A 7 6.97 20.36 -23.57
CA GLY A 7 7.52 19.20 -24.28
C GLY A 7 8.59 18.42 -23.50
N ASN A 8 8.86 18.77 -22.24
CA ASN A 8 9.88 18.09 -21.44
C ASN A 8 9.35 16.78 -20.85
N LEU A 9 10.18 15.73 -20.91
CA LEU A 9 9.89 14.43 -20.30
C LEU A 9 9.68 14.57 -18.79
N VAL A 10 8.51 14.14 -18.31
CA VAL A 10 8.22 14.09 -16.88
C VAL A 10 8.51 12.69 -16.36
N LYS A 11 9.23 12.61 -15.25
CA LYS A 11 9.60 11.36 -14.60
C LYS A 11 8.53 10.91 -13.62
N ALA A 12 8.32 9.61 -13.52
CA ALA A 12 7.57 9.03 -12.41
C ALA A 12 8.28 9.32 -11.07
N GLN A 13 7.51 9.52 -10.01
CA GLN A 13 8.06 9.85 -8.70
C GLN A 13 7.15 9.44 -7.54
N LEU A 14 7.78 9.16 -6.41
CA LEU A 14 7.15 9.03 -5.10
C LEU A 14 7.38 10.32 -4.32
N ILE A 15 6.31 11.08 -4.09
CA ILE A 15 6.34 12.34 -3.36
C ILE A 15 6.00 12.06 -1.90
N SER A 16 6.94 12.29 -0.99
CA SER A 16 6.75 12.03 0.43
C SER A 16 5.66 12.90 1.06
N LYS A 17 4.86 12.30 1.95
CA LYS A 17 3.94 12.99 2.86
C LYS A 17 4.48 13.14 4.28
N ASP A 18 5.62 12.52 4.58
CA ASP A 18 6.20 12.46 5.92
C ASP A 18 7.51 13.24 6.04
N GLY A 19 7.79 14.15 5.11
CA GLY A 19 8.97 15.02 5.15
C GLY A 19 10.29 14.36 4.75
N VAL A 20 10.31 13.05 4.44
CA VAL A 20 11.47 12.40 3.82
C VAL A 20 11.66 12.88 2.36
N PRO A 21 12.88 12.85 1.79
CA PRO A 21 13.11 13.25 0.40
C PRO A 21 12.25 12.45 -0.61
N PRO A 22 11.80 13.07 -1.71
CA PRO A 22 11.07 12.37 -2.75
C PRO A 22 11.98 11.41 -3.53
N ILE A 23 11.41 10.32 -4.03
CA ILE A 23 12.13 9.34 -4.86
C ILE A 23 11.73 9.56 -6.32
N LYS A 24 12.70 9.95 -7.16
CA LYS A 24 12.49 10.18 -8.59
C LYS A 24 13.08 9.04 -9.40
N PHE A 25 12.32 8.60 -10.40
CA PHE A 25 12.76 7.54 -11.30
C PHE A 25 13.72 8.13 -12.34
N MET A 26 14.82 7.43 -12.63
CA MET A 26 15.77 7.87 -13.65
C MET A 26 15.19 7.65 -15.07
N PHE A 27 14.64 6.46 -15.30
CA PHE A 27 13.88 6.12 -16.50
C PHE A 27 12.44 5.82 -16.13
N ASN A 28 11.53 6.16 -17.03
CA ASN A 28 10.12 5.89 -16.80
C ASN A 28 9.84 4.40 -16.98
N PRO A 29 8.94 3.81 -16.17
CA PRO A 29 8.53 2.43 -16.37
C PRO A 29 7.75 2.31 -17.69
N ASN A 30 7.79 1.13 -18.29
CA ASN A 30 7.03 0.83 -19.50
C ASN A 30 5.59 0.40 -19.21
N GLU A 31 5.35 -0.11 -18.01
CA GLU A 31 4.04 -0.58 -17.54
C GLU A 31 3.84 -0.29 -16.04
N LEU A 32 2.59 -0.26 -15.62
CA LEU A 32 2.17 -0.21 -14.23
C LEU A 32 1.09 -1.29 -14.06
N ILE A 33 1.27 -2.20 -13.11
CA ILE A 33 0.32 -3.30 -12.87
C ILE A 33 -0.49 -2.93 -11.63
N PHE A 34 -1.82 -2.87 -11.77
CA PHE A 34 -2.74 -2.55 -10.69
C PHE A 34 -3.48 -3.81 -10.24
N THR A 35 -3.43 -4.12 -8.95
CA THR A 35 -4.13 -5.25 -8.35
C THR A 35 -5.04 -4.79 -7.21
N ARG A 36 -6.23 -5.39 -7.14
CA ARG A 36 -7.17 -5.26 -6.02
C ARG A 36 -8.14 -6.43 -6.07
N THR A 37 -8.40 -7.04 -4.93
CA THR A 37 -9.22 -8.25 -4.84
C THR A 37 -10.41 -8.00 -3.91
N ALA A 38 -11.58 -8.50 -4.30
CA ALA A 38 -12.73 -8.62 -3.41
C ALA A 38 -12.78 -10.06 -2.89
N GLU A 39 -12.63 -10.22 -1.58
CA GLU A 39 -12.71 -11.53 -0.93
C GLU A 39 -14.17 -11.92 -0.73
N ILE A 40 -14.55 -13.05 -1.30
CA ILE A 40 -15.91 -13.57 -1.33
C ILE A 40 -15.89 -15.01 -0.85
N SER A 41 -16.86 -15.39 -0.01
CA SER A 41 -17.05 -16.76 0.43
C SER A 41 -18.33 -17.35 -0.16
N GLU A 42 -18.25 -18.60 -0.62
CA GLU A 42 -19.39 -19.37 -1.12
C GLU A 42 -19.80 -20.41 -0.08
N ASN A 43 -21.09 -20.49 0.22
CA ASN A 43 -21.64 -21.56 1.04
C ASN A 43 -22.31 -22.61 0.15
N SER A 44 -21.67 -23.76 -0.02
CA SER A 44 -22.18 -24.86 -0.86
C SER A 44 -23.48 -25.51 -0.34
N GLY A 45 -23.78 -25.34 0.95
CA GLY A 45 -25.00 -25.83 1.59
C GLY A 45 -26.18 -24.85 1.53
N ALA A 46 -25.92 -23.58 1.21
CA ALA A 46 -26.97 -22.56 1.06
C ALA A 46 -27.09 -22.18 -0.42
N ARG A 47 -28.22 -22.52 -1.05
CA ARG A 47 -28.45 -22.28 -2.49
C ARG A 47 -29.51 -21.22 -2.75
N THR A 48 -29.43 -20.54 -3.89
CA THR A 48 -30.52 -19.69 -4.36
C THR A 48 -31.71 -20.56 -4.74
N GLU A 49 -32.91 -20.11 -4.40
CA GLU A 49 -34.13 -20.92 -4.59
C GLU A 49 -34.50 -21.08 -6.07
N ASP A 50 -34.12 -20.12 -6.90
CA ASP A 50 -34.47 -20.03 -8.32
C ASP A 50 -33.56 -20.87 -9.24
N LYS A 51 -32.26 -20.94 -8.92
CA LYS A 51 -31.23 -21.54 -9.80
C LYS A 51 -30.35 -22.57 -9.11
N GLY A 52 -30.50 -22.78 -7.80
CA GLY A 52 -29.71 -23.75 -7.05
C GLY A 52 -28.22 -23.40 -6.97
N LEU A 53 -27.85 -22.13 -7.19
CA LEU A 53 -26.47 -21.66 -7.15
C LEU A 53 -26.01 -21.43 -5.71
N PRO A 54 -24.74 -21.69 -5.34
CA PRO A 54 -24.22 -21.34 -4.03
C PRO A 54 -24.45 -19.86 -3.70
N LYS A 55 -24.90 -19.57 -2.48
CA LYS A 55 -24.98 -18.19 -1.99
C LYS A 55 -23.57 -17.65 -1.74
N VAL A 56 -23.30 -16.46 -2.26
CA VAL A 56 -22.06 -15.70 -2.05
C VAL A 56 -22.22 -14.66 -0.94
N SER A 57 -21.21 -14.55 -0.08
CA SER A 57 -21.09 -13.49 0.93
C SER A 57 -19.83 -12.67 0.66
N PHE A 58 -19.99 -11.34 0.60
CA PHE A 58 -18.86 -10.42 0.46
C PHE A 58 -18.20 -10.20 1.83
N SER A 59 -16.90 -10.49 1.94
CA SER A 59 -16.14 -10.34 3.19
C SER A 59 -15.51 -8.96 3.30
N HIS A 60 -14.47 -8.69 2.50
CA HIS A 60 -13.81 -7.40 2.43
C HIS A 60 -13.11 -7.21 1.08
N VAL A 61 -12.63 -5.99 0.82
CA VAL A 61 -11.77 -5.68 -0.31
C VAL A 61 -10.33 -5.48 0.16
N THR A 62 -9.36 -5.90 -0.62
CA THR A 62 -7.95 -5.61 -0.33
C THR A 62 -7.61 -4.15 -0.69
N ALA A 63 -6.49 -3.66 -0.13
CA ALA A 63 -5.90 -2.38 -0.52
C ALA A 63 -5.44 -2.44 -1.97
N TYR A 64 -5.45 -1.30 -2.69
CA TYR A 64 -4.83 -1.26 -4.02
C TYR A 64 -3.33 -1.51 -3.92
N GLU A 65 -2.82 -2.32 -4.84
CA GLU A 65 -1.40 -2.55 -5.03
C GLU A 65 -1.01 -2.11 -6.44
N VAL A 66 0.16 -1.47 -6.55
CA VAL A 66 0.77 -1.11 -7.82
C VAL A 66 2.15 -1.71 -7.88
N THR A 67 2.33 -2.65 -8.80
CA THR A 67 3.63 -3.27 -9.08
C THR A 67 4.27 -2.61 -10.29
N ILE A 68 5.54 -2.27 -10.15
CA ILE A 68 6.37 -1.67 -11.19
C ILE A 68 7.62 -2.52 -11.36
N ASN A 69 7.78 -3.09 -12.55
CA ASN A 69 8.90 -3.98 -12.85
C ASN A 69 9.96 -3.29 -13.71
N GLN A 70 11.16 -3.87 -13.72
CA GLN A 70 12.26 -3.49 -14.62
C GLN A 70 12.64 -2.00 -14.58
N ILE A 71 12.70 -1.39 -13.39
CA ILE A 71 13.11 0.01 -13.24
C ILE A 71 14.63 0.08 -13.26
N MET A 72 15.19 0.70 -14.29
CA MET A 72 16.64 0.84 -14.44
C MET A 72 17.16 2.14 -13.80
N PHE A 73 18.35 2.04 -13.21
CA PHE A 73 19.18 3.17 -12.80
C PHE A 73 20.60 2.93 -13.30
N ASP A 74 21.20 3.98 -13.86
CA ASP A 74 22.51 3.92 -14.50
C ASP A 74 23.36 5.13 -14.07
N THR A 75 24.61 4.86 -13.74
CA THR A 75 25.63 5.86 -13.40
C THR A 75 26.96 5.52 -14.05
N TYR A 76 26.96 4.72 -15.13
CA TYR A 76 28.18 4.25 -15.78
C TYR A 76 29.02 5.41 -16.31
N GLU A 77 28.41 6.31 -17.09
CA GLU A 77 29.07 7.49 -17.64
C GLU A 77 29.56 8.44 -16.54
N GLU A 78 28.90 8.46 -15.37
CA GLU A 78 29.34 9.25 -14.21
C GLU A 78 30.44 8.56 -13.39
N GLY A 79 30.64 7.25 -13.55
CA GLY A 79 31.53 6.44 -12.72
C GLY A 79 31.15 6.41 -11.23
N LYS A 80 29.89 6.71 -10.87
CA LYS A 80 29.45 6.81 -9.47
C LYS A 80 28.72 5.56 -9.01
N ASN A 81 28.77 5.28 -7.71
CA ASN A 81 28.02 4.17 -7.13
C ASN A 81 26.50 4.41 -7.29
N VAL A 82 25.83 3.53 -8.05
CA VAL A 82 24.39 3.62 -8.32
C VAL A 82 23.55 3.40 -7.07
N VAL A 83 24.04 2.59 -6.13
CA VAL A 83 23.31 2.22 -4.91
C VAL A 83 23.16 3.44 -4.03
N THR A 84 24.26 4.11 -3.71
CA THR A 84 24.25 5.29 -2.83
C THR A 84 23.46 6.44 -3.45
N LYS A 85 23.50 6.58 -4.78
CA LYS A 85 22.81 7.66 -5.49
C LYS A 85 21.31 7.42 -5.65
N TYR A 86 20.89 6.20 -5.99
CA TYR A 86 19.52 5.94 -6.45
C TYR A 86 18.77 4.82 -5.71
N ILE A 87 19.45 3.78 -5.21
CA ILE A 87 18.77 2.64 -4.57
C ILE A 87 18.57 2.86 -3.07
N GLU A 88 19.50 3.55 -2.42
CA GLU A 88 19.43 3.85 -0.98
C GLU A 88 18.13 4.55 -0.55
N PRO A 89 17.56 5.52 -1.32
CA PRO A 89 16.26 6.09 -1.00
C PRO A 89 15.11 5.05 -0.96
N PHE A 90 15.11 4.07 -1.86
CA PHE A 90 14.10 3.00 -1.86
C PHE A 90 14.28 2.06 -0.67
N LYS A 91 15.52 1.74 -0.28
CA LYS A 91 15.81 0.93 0.91
C LYS A 91 15.33 1.64 2.18
N LYS A 92 15.67 2.92 2.33
CA LYS A 92 15.24 3.73 3.48
C LYS A 92 13.72 3.92 3.55
N ALA A 93 13.04 3.87 2.41
CA ALA A 93 11.59 3.92 2.36
C ALA A 93 10.89 2.65 2.91
N LEU A 94 11.64 1.59 3.20
CA LEU A 94 11.18 0.40 3.92
C LEU A 94 11.53 0.45 5.43
N GLU A 95 12.27 1.46 5.88
CA GLU A 95 12.57 1.68 7.30
C GLU A 95 11.49 2.53 7.96
N PHE A 96 11.32 2.39 9.28
CA PHE A 96 10.34 3.20 10.00
C PHE A 96 10.79 4.66 10.11
N VAL A 97 9.84 5.59 10.00
CA VAL A 97 10.12 7.00 10.26
C VAL A 97 10.33 7.16 11.76
N SER A 98 11.38 7.85 12.21
CA SER A 98 11.77 7.92 13.63
C SER A 98 10.67 8.36 14.61
N THR A 99 9.63 9.05 14.12
CA THR A 99 8.50 9.57 14.90
C THR A 99 7.20 8.78 14.70
N LYS A 100 7.21 7.71 13.90
CA LYS A 100 6.01 6.94 13.52
C LYS A 100 6.31 5.44 13.50
N GLU A 101 5.37 4.63 13.99
CA GLU A 101 5.47 3.16 13.95
C GLU A 101 5.12 2.58 12.57
N ARG A 102 5.58 3.24 11.50
CA ARG A 102 5.35 2.82 10.11
C ARG A 102 6.41 3.37 9.17
N THR A 103 6.52 2.76 8.00
CA THR A 103 7.31 3.27 6.88
C THR A 103 6.73 4.59 6.33
N PRO A 104 7.52 5.38 5.57
CA PRO A 104 7.05 6.62 4.99
C PRO A 104 5.90 6.42 4.00
N ILE A 105 4.96 7.37 4.01
CA ILE A 105 3.86 7.46 3.06
C ILE A 105 4.26 8.40 1.92
N TYR A 106 3.91 7.98 0.72
CA TYR A 106 4.14 8.68 -0.52
C TYR A 106 2.84 8.89 -1.30
N THR A 107 2.90 9.83 -2.24
CA THR A 107 1.99 9.92 -3.39
C THR A 107 2.75 9.42 -4.61
N PHE A 108 2.23 8.40 -5.29
CA PHE A 108 2.79 7.94 -6.56
C PHE A 108 2.17 8.72 -7.72
N SER A 109 3.02 9.41 -8.49
CA SER A 109 2.60 10.27 -9.59
C SER A 109 3.52 10.15 -10.80
N TRP A 110 2.96 10.41 -11.98
CA TRP A 110 3.72 10.52 -13.23
C TRP A 110 3.06 11.56 -14.13
N GLY A 111 3.78 12.65 -14.41
CA GLY A 111 3.18 13.80 -15.07
C GLY A 111 2.11 14.43 -14.20
N ASN A 112 0.95 14.70 -14.79
CA ASN A 112 -0.20 15.27 -14.08
C ASN A 112 -1.09 14.20 -13.44
N GLN A 113 -0.79 12.92 -13.65
CA GLN A 113 -1.58 11.82 -13.13
C GLN A 113 -1.07 11.39 -11.75
N VAL A 114 -2.00 11.25 -10.80
CA VAL A 114 -1.77 10.63 -9.50
C VAL A 114 -2.38 9.23 -9.53
N TYR A 115 -1.54 8.20 -9.38
CA TYR A 115 -1.99 6.80 -9.41
C TYR A 115 -2.35 6.29 -8.02
N LEU A 116 -1.56 6.65 -7.01
CA LEU A 116 -1.87 6.36 -5.61
C LEU A 116 -1.67 7.63 -4.79
N ARG A 117 -2.74 8.09 -4.14
CA ARG A 117 -2.69 9.31 -3.31
C ARG A 117 -1.94 9.08 -2.01
N SER A 118 -2.06 7.91 -1.40
CA SER A 118 -1.38 7.54 -0.15
C SER A 118 -0.93 6.09 -0.28
N CYS A 119 0.37 5.86 -0.32
CA CYS A 119 0.93 4.51 -0.41
C CYS A 119 2.28 4.41 0.30
N PHE A 120 2.69 3.21 0.63
CA PHE A 120 4.05 2.89 1.09
C PHE A 120 4.68 1.87 0.14
N ILE A 121 6.00 1.73 0.22
CA ILE A 121 6.68 0.63 -0.46
C ILE A 121 6.48 -0.62 0.40
N GLU A 122 5.81 -1.63 -0.14
CA GLU A 122 5.60 -2.91 0.53
C GLU A 122 6.79 -3.84 0.31
N SER A 123 7.33 -3.86 -0.92
CA SER A 123 8.47 -4.71 -1.26
C SER A 123 9.37 -4.07 -2.33
N LEU A 124 10.66 -4.42 -2.25
CA LEU A 124 11.71 -3.98 -3.16
C LEU A 124 12.64 -5.16 -3.46
N THR A 125 12.72 -5.56 -4.73
CA THR A 125 13.70 -6.54 -5.22
C THR A 125 14.54 -5.89 -6.31
N TYR A 126 15.86 -5.83 -6.13
CA TYR A 126 16.78 -5.21 -7.09
C TYR A 126 18.05 -6.05 -7.30
N LYS A 127 18.62 -5.89 -8.50
CA LYS A 127 19.89 -6.48 -8.93
C LYS A 127 20.88 -5.38 -9.28
N LEU A 128 22.16 -5.66 -9.10
CA LEU A 128 23.26 -4.82 -9.59
C LEU A 128 23.87 -5.53 -10.81
N THR A 129 23.91 -4.85 -11.96
CA THR A 129 24.16 -5.52 -13.27
C THR A 129 25.30 -4.90 -14.08
N MET A 130 26.12 -4.03 -13.48
CA MET A 130 27.33 -3.49 -14.08
C MET A 130 28.24 -2.96 -12.98
N PHE A 131 29.55 -3.25 -13.09
CA PHE A 131 30.54 -2.88 -12.08
C PHE A 131 31.77 -2.28 -12.76
N LEU A 132 32.35 -1.25 -12.15
CA LEU A 132 33.66 -0.74 -12.52
C LEU A 132 34.75 -1.75 -12.14
N PRO A 133 35.99 -1.63 -12.67
CA PRO A 133 37.10 -2.53 -12.33
C PRO A 133 37.40 -2.63 -10.82
N ASN A 134 37.08 -1.58 -10.06
CA ASN A 134 37.23 -1.56 -8.61
C ASN A 134 36.05 -2.19 -7.84
N GLY A 135 35.08 -2.79 -8.52
CA GLY A 135 33.90 -3.42 -7.93
C GLY A 135 32.74 -2.45 -7.61
N THR A 136 32.86 -1.16 -7.94
CA THR A 136 31.76 -0.21 -7.70
C THR A 136 30.57 -0.52 -8.62
N PRO A 137 29.36 -0.79 -8.08
CA PRO A 137 28.18 -0.99 -8.91
C PRO A 137 27.74 0.33 -9.54
N VAL A 138 27.54 0.33 -10.85
CA VAL A 138 27.17 1.51 -11.65
C VAL A 138 25.87 1.32 -12.43
N ARG A 139 25.23 0.16 -12.31
CA ARG A 139 23.89 -0.08 -12.82
C ARG A 139 23.09 -0.94 -11.85
N ALA A 140 21.85 -0.55 -11.64
CA ALA A 140 20.88 -1.29 -10.86
C ALA A 140 19.59 -1.46 -11.65
N VAL A 141 18.95 -2.62 -11.49
CA VAL A 141 17.62 -2.90 -12.01
C VAL A 141 16.76 -3.31 -10.84
N ILE A 142 15.73 -2.54 -10.53
CA ILE A 142 14.67 -2.98 -9.62
C ILE A 142 13.76 -3.90 -10.43
N ASP A 143 13.85 -5.20 -10.18
CA ASP A 143 13.03 -6.20 -10.85
C ASP A 143 11.56 -6.04 -10.46
N ASN A 144 11.31 -5.74 -9.18
CA ASN A 144 9.98 -5.59 -8.62
C ASN A 144 9.97 -4.51 -7.53
N LEU A 145 9.13 -3.50 -7.72
CA LEU A 145 8.75 -2.53 -6.71
C LEU A 145 7.24 -2.65 -6.51
N THR A 146 6.81 -3.00 -5.30
CA THR A 146 5.38 -3.05 -4.96
C THR A 146 5.03 -1.89 -4.04
N LEU A 147 4.06 -1.08 -4.48
CA LEU A 147 3.46 0.00 -3.71
C LEU A 147 2.10 -0.46 -3.23
N LYS A 148 1.81 -0.26 -1.95
CA LYS A 148 0.52 -0.60 -1.37
C LYS A 148 -0.20 0.62 -0.85
N GLU A 149 -1.47 0.71 -1.15
CA GLU A 149 -2.34 1.78 -0.66
C GLU A 149 -2.36 1.77 0.87
N ALA A 150 -2.20 2.96 1.45
CA ALA A 150 -2.31 3.18 2.87
C ALA A 150 -3.67 3.75 3.22
N GLU A 151 -4.22 3.33 4.37
CA GLU A 151 -5.40 3.99 4.92
C GLU A 151 -5.07 5.47 5.17
N GLN A 152 -5.94 6.36 4.70
CA GLN A 152 -5.88 7.76 5.10
C GLN A 152 -6.18 7.81 6.60
N PRO A 153 -5.38 8.50 7.43
CA PRO A 153 -5.75 8.70 8.83
C PRO A 153 -7.16 9.28 8.86
N LYS A 154 -8.11 8.55 9.47
CA LYS A 154 -9.43 9.12 9.71
C LYS A 154 -9.21 10.40 10.52
N PRO A 155 -9.82 11.54 10.16
CA PRO A 155 -9.85 12.67 11.08
C PRO A 155 -10.41 12.12 12.38
N SER A 156 -9.72 12.38 13.49
CA SER A 156 -10.00 11.86 14.82
C SER A 156 -11.37 12.36 15.31
N GLY A 157 -12.44 11.78 14.76
CA GLY A 157 -13.74 11.73 15.38
C GLY A 157 -13.64 10.71 16.49
N SER A 158 -13.82 11.17 17.72
CA SER A 158 -13.79 10.40 18.95
C SER A 158 -14.65 9.13 18.81
N VAL A 159 -14.04 8.00 18.50
CA VAL A 159 -14.66 6.70 18.75
C VAL A 159 -14.49 6.48 20.24
N GLY A 160 -15.47 6.98 21.01
CA GLY A 160 -15.58 6.66 22.41
C GLY A 160 -15.70 5.16 22.56
N THR A 161 -14.70 4.52 23.15
CA THR A 161 -14.78 3.14 23.61
C THR A 161 -15.88 3.10 24.67
N GLN A 162 -17.08 2.66 24.31
CA GLN A 162 -18.07 2.27 25.31
C GLN A 162 -17.57 0.96 25.92
N ASN A 163 -17.01 1.05 27.13
CA ASN A 163 -16.84 -0.12 27.99
C ASN A 163 -18.21 -0.80 28.16
N PRO A 164 -18.33 -2.13 28.00
CA PRO A 164 -19.55 -2.83 28.35
C PRO A 164 -19.73 -2.73 29.88
N THR A 165 -20.64 -1.87 30.31
CA THR A 165 -21.05 -1.76 31.72
C THR A 165 -21.73 -3.07 32.13
N ASN A 166 -21.21 -3.69 33.19
CA ASN A 166 -21.82 -4.83 33.88
C ASN A 166 -23.32 -4.61 34.11
N GLN A 167 -24.17 -5.24 33.31
CA GLN A 167 -25.56 -5.46 33.69
C GLN A 167 -25.59 -6.63 34.66
N GLN A 168 -25.80 -6.33 35.94
CA GLN A 168 -26.20 -7.30 36.94
C GLN A 168 -27.37 -8.12 36.41
N ARG A 169 -27.18 -9.43 36.33
CA ARG A 169 -28.23 -10.43 36.14
C ARG A 169 -29.28 -10.24 37.25
N GLN A 170 -30.43 -9.65 36.93
CA GLN A 170 -31.60 -9.70 37.80
C GLN A 170 -32.23 -11.09 37.67
N GLU A 171 -32.29 -11.83 38.78
CA GLU A 171 -33.09 -13.05 38.85
C GLU A 171 -34.58 -12.71 38.80
N PRO A 172 -35.40 -13.47 38.05
CA PRO A 172 -36.84 -13.24 38.05
C PRO A 172 -37.45 -13.71 39.37
N SER A 173 -38.03 -12.76 40.12
CA SER A 173 -38.89 -13.06 41.27
C SER A 173 -40.22 -13.64 40.79
N LEU A 174 -40.49 -14.91 41.14
CA LEU A 174 -41.80 -15.54 40.97
C LEU A 174 -42.73 -15.08 42.09
N THR A 175 -43.71 -14.24 41.78
CA THR A 175 -44.84 -13.96 42.66
C THR A 175 -46.10 -14.52 42.02
N LEU A 176 -46.63 -15.64 42.56
CA LEU A 176 -47.99 -16.07 42.28
C LEU A 176 -48.87 -15.82 43.51
N SER A 177 -49.99 -15.16 43.21
CA SER A 177 -50.98 -14.53 44.05
C SER A 177 -51.79 -15.49 44.93
N HIS A 178 -52.03 -15.07 46.18
CA HIS A 178 -53.11 -15.55 47.02
C HIS A 178 -54.48 -15.27 46.36
N THR A 179 -55.31 -16.31 46.23
CA THR A 179 -56.76 -16.18 46.06
C THR A 179 -57.42 -16.62 47.36
N THR A 180 -58.17 -15.73 47.98
CA THR A 180 -59.03 -16.00 49.14
C THR A 180 -60.44 -16.34 48.66
N LYS A 181 -60.96 -17.48 49.10
CA LYS A 181 -62.29 -17.62 49.70
C LYS A 181 -62.31 -18.88 50.56
#